data_AF-A0A352SVH3-F1
#
_entry.id   AF-A0A352SVH3-F1
#
_cell.length_a   1.000
_cell.length_b   1.000
_cell.length_c   1.000
_cell.angle_alpha   90.00
_cell.angle_beta   90.00
_cell.angle_gamma   90.00
#
_symmetry.space_group_name_H-M   'P 1'
#
loop_
_entity.id
_entity.type
_entity.pdbx_description
1 polymer ?
#
loop_
_entity_poly.entity_id
_entity_poly.type
_entity_poly.pdbx_seq_one_letter_code
_entity_poly.pdbx_strand_id
1 'polypeptide(L)'
;MKWQGRRASSNVQDRRGMRPSVGLAGGGIGTIILVLIIALLGGDPTELLNNSSFIDSGAHSQYVESVEENELAEFASVVLAETETVWDDLFKKEGLEYEYPTMVLYTDYVQSACGAADSSVGPFYCPGDNSLYIDLSFYEELKQKFKSPGDFAFAYVIAHEVGHHVQNQLGISEQIMSLRNQLSQEEFNKYMVRLELQADYFAGVWAHYVERANLLE
;
A
#
# COMPACT_ATOMS: atom_id res chain seq x y z
N MET A 1 -16.60 13.75 -1.79
CA MET A 1 -17.25 12.43 -1.95
C MET A 1 -18.08 12.18 -0.71
N LYS A 2 -19.31 11.67 -0.81
CA LYS A 2 -20.17 11.40 0.37
C LYS A 2 -19.77 10.07 1.01
N TRP A 3 -19.13 10.13 2.17
CA TRP A 3 -18.58 8.94 2.82
C TRP A 3 -19.04 8.76 4.27
N GLN A 4 -19.42 9.83 4.98
CA GLN A 4 -19.81 9.72 6.39
C GLN A 4 -21.04 8.80 6.57
N GLY A 5 -20.94 7.87 7.52
CA GLY A 5 -22.00 6.91 7.84
C GLY A 5 -22.14 5.75 6.85
N ARG A 6 -21.20 5.58 5.90
CA ARG A 6 -21.17 4.43 4.99
C ARG A 6 -20.43 3.24 5.59
N ARG A 7 -20.55 2.08 4.94
CA ARG A 7 -19.82 0.87 5.32
C ARG A 7 -18.32 1.10 5.14
N ALA A 8 -17.55 0.81 6.19
CA ALA A 8 -16.09 0.71 6.15
C ALA A 8 -15.66 -0.74 5.80
N SER A 9 -14.49 -0.90 5.18
CA SER A 9 -13.94 -2.22 4.88
C SER A 9 -13.39 -2.88 6.15
N SER A 10 -13.55 -4.20 6.24
CA SER A 10 -12.92 -5.03 7.28
C SER A 10 -11.48 -5.43 6.93
N ASN A 11 -11.00 -5.11 5.73
CA ASN A 11 -9.69 -5.49 5.20
C ASN A 11 -8.63 -4.39 5.36
N VAL A 12 -8.78 -3.53 6.37
CA VAL A 12 -7.81 -2.47 6.68
C VAL A 12 -6.94 -2.88 7.85
N GLN A 13 -5.62 -2.84 7.65
CA GLN A 13 -4.62 -3.00 8.69
C GLN A 13 -3.97 -1.65 8.95
N ASP A 14 -4.25 -1.10 10.13
CA ASP A 14 -3.60 0.12 10.56
C ASP A 14 -2.24 -0.18 11.19
N ARG A 15 -1.18 0.23 10.51
CA ARG A 15 0.22 0.12 10.96
C ARG A 15 0.86 1.50 11.16
N ARG A 16 0.07 2.57 11.23
CA ARG A 16 0.58 3.92 11.48
C ARG A 16 1.27 3.99 12.84
N GLY A 17 2.39 4.71 12.91
CA GLY A 17 3.23 4.76 14.11
C GLY A 17 3.92 3.46 14.52
N MET A 18 3.65 2.33 13.83
CA MET A 18 4.33 1.07 14.09
C MET A 18 5.68 1.09 13.39
N ARG A 19 6.75 1.36 14.16
CA ARG A 19 8.10 1.06 13.66
C ARG A 19 8.24 -0.46 13.55
N PRO A 20 8.83 -1.00 12.47
CA PRO A 20 9.23 -2.39 12.43
C PRO A 20 10.06 -2.63 13.68
N SER A 21 9.55 -3.44 14.61
CA SER A 21 10.34 -3.83 15.75
C SER A 21 11.48 -4.68 15.19
N VAL A 22 12.67 -4.09 15.04
CA VAL A 22 13.90 -4.86 15.14
C VAL A 22 13.90 -5.34 16.59
N GLY A 23 13.27 -6.49 16.82
CA GLY A 23 12.91 -6.96 18.14
C GLY A 23 14.15 -7.07 19.02
N LEU A 24 14.30 -6.12 19.94
CA LEU A 24 15.11 -6.23 21.15
C LEU A 24 14.35 -6.93 22.28
N ALA A 25 13.07 -7.25 22.07
CA ALA A 25 12.29 -8.10 22.95
C ALA A 25 12.15 -9.51 22.33
N GLY A 26 13.22 -10.31 22.45
CA GLY A 26 13.17 -11.75 22.22
C GLY A 26 13.54 -12.23 20.81
N GLY A 27 14.84 -12.41 20.57
CA GLY A 27 15.40 -13.50 19.75
C GLY A 27 14.71 -13.82 18.40
N GLY A 28 14.40 -12.81 17.59
CA GLY A 28 13.85 -13.03 16.25
C GLY A 28 14.90 -13.47 15.23
N ILE A 29 14.45 -14.06 14.12
CA ILE A 29 15.29 -14.54 13.01
C ILE A 29 16.24 -13.46 12.46
N GLY A 30 15.88 -12.17 12.54
CA GLY A 30 16.71 -11.05 12.09
C GLY A 30 18.01 -10.85 12.90
N THR A 31 17.96 -10.95 14.24
CA THR A 31 19.18 -10.91 15.06
C THR A 31 20.02 -12.16 14.86
N ILE A 32 19.39 -13.32 14.65
CA ILE A 32 20.09 -14.56 14.31
C ILE A 32 20.82 -14.42 12.97
N ILE A 33 20.18 -13.88 11.93
CA ILE A 33 20.80 -13.65 10.62
C ILE A 33 21.98 -12.68 10.73
N LEU A 34 21.81 -11.57 11.46
CA LEU A 34 22.87 -10.58 11.63
C LEU A 34 24.07 -11.15 12.41
N VAL A 35 23.81 -11.90 13.49
CA VAL A 35 24.84 -12.61 14.26
C VAL A 35 25.55 -13.66 13.39
N LEU A 36 24.80 -14.39 12.56
CA LEU A 36 25.37 -15.37 11.63
C LEU A 36 26.27 -14.72 10.57
N ILE A 37 25.88 -13.56 10.03
CA ILE A 37 26.69 -12.81 9.07
C ILE A 37 27.99 -12.32 9.71
N ILE A 38 27.93 -11.76 10.93
CA ILE A 38 29.12 -11.27 11.65
C ILE A 38 30.06 -12.43 12.01
N ALA A 39 29.51 -13.56 12.46
CA ALA A 39 30.29 -14.77 12.76
C ALA A 39 30.95 -15.36 11.49
N LEU A 40 30.25 -15.36 10.35
CA LEU A 40 30.78 -15.84 9.06
C LEU A 40 31.87 -14.91 8.48
N LEU A 41 31.83 -13.62 8.81
CA LEU A 41 32.85 -12.64 8.44
C LEU A 41 34.00 -12.54 9.47
N GLY A 42 34.00 -13.39 10.51
CA GLY A 42 35.07 -13.51 11.50
C GLY A 42 35.04 -12.50 12.64
N GLY A 43 33.93 -11.78 12.85
CA GLY A 43 33.73 -10.88 13.98
C GLY A 43 33.20 -11.57 15.25
N ASP A 44 33.39 -10.97 16.41
CA ASP A 44 32.90 -11.49 17.70
C ASP A 44 31.45 -11.01 17.95
N PRO A 45 30.45 -11.91 17.97
CA PRO A 45 29.05 -11.54 18.18
C PRO A 45 28.74 -11.06 19.60
N THR A 46 29.65 -11.26 20.56
CA THR A 46 29.50 -10.72 21.92
C THR A 46 29.72 -9.21 21.98
N GLU A 47 30.39 -8.62 20.99
CA GLU A 47 30.47 -7.16 20.86
C GLU A 47 29.09 -6.55 20.62
N LEU A 48 28.21 -7.20 19.86
CA LEU A 48 26.84 -6.71 19.63
C LEU A 48 25.98 -6.71 20.90
N LEU A 49 26.28 -7.61 21.84
CA LEU A 49 25.59 -7.75 23.13
C LEU A 49 26.13 -6.76 24.19
N ASN A 50 27.44 -6.47 24.17
CA ASN A 50 28.09 -5.55 25.11
C ASN A 50 28.06 -4.08 24.65
N ASN A 51 27.89 -3.82 23.37
CA ASN A 51 27.75 -2.48 22.81
C ASN A 51 26.26 -2.09 22.67
N SER A 52 25.50 -2.24 23.77
CA SER A 52 24.14 -1.69 23.92
C SER A 52 24.07 -0.16 23.78
N SER A 53 25.22 0.49 23.55
CA SER A 53 25.42 1.92 23.35
C SER A 53 25.27 2.38 21.88
N PHE A 54 25.09 1.46 20.92
CA PHE A 54 24.78 1.81 19.52
C PHE A 54 23.28 1.96 19.24
N ILE A 55 22.43 1.78 20.26
CA ILE A 55 21.01 2.11 20.16
C ILE A 55 20.89 3.59 20.46
N ASP A 56 20.98 4.34 19.35
CA ASP A 56 20.86 5.78 19.29
C ASP A 56 19.73 6.31 20.18
N SER A 57 20.11 7.35 20.92
CA SER A 57 19.28 8.17 21.77
C SER A 57 18.46 9.13 20.91
N GLY A 58 17.66 8.58 19.99
CA GLY A 58 16.64 9.32 19.27
C GLY A 58 15.43 9.53 20.16
N ALA A 59 15.08 10.79 20.43
CA ALA A 59 13.91 11.17 21.19
C ALA A 59 12.68 10.35 20.76
N HIS A 60 12.04 9.68 21.72
CA HIS A 60 10.78 8.99 21.53
C HIS A 60 9.69 10.02 21.25
N SER A 61 9.58 10.45 20.00
CA SER A 61 8.33 10.98 19.47
C SER A 61 7.37 9.82 19.40
N GLN A 62 6.60 9.59 20.46
CA GLN A 62 5.46 8.70 20.41
C GLN A 62 4.57 9.20 19.27
N TYR A 63 4.33 8.37 18.26
CA TYR A 63 3.35 8.70 17.23
C TYR A 63 2.01 8.97 17.92
N VAL A 64 1.45 10.14 17.66
CA VAL A 64 0.14 10.55 18.18
C VAL A 64 -0.73 10.76 16.95
N GLU A 65 -1.75 9.90 16.82
CA GLU A 65 -2.76 10.05 15.79
C GLU A 65 -3.47 11.40 15.96
N SER A 66 -3.49 12.19 14.89
CA SER A 66 -4.35 13.38 14.81
C SER A 66 -5.80 13.01 14.49
N VAL A 67 -6.73 13.91 14.81
CA VAL A 67 -8.15 13.73 14.46
C VAL A 67 -8.31 13.64 12.94
N GLU A 68 -7.57 14.49 12.23
CA GLU A 68 -7.54 14.56 10.78
C GLU A 68 -7.02 13.27 10.14
N GLU A 69 -5.95 12.68 10.67
CA GLU A 69 -5.46 11.38 10.20
C GLU A 69 -6.47 10.25 10.43
N ASN A 70 -7.22 10.29 11.54
CA ASN A 70 -8.24 9.28 11.83
C ASN A 70 -9.48 9.43 10.92
N GLU A 71 -9.89 10.65 10.61
CA GLU A 71 -10.92 10.89 9.59
C GLU A 71 -10.46 10.40 8.21
N LEU A 72 -9.18 10.60 7.84
CA LEU A 72 -8.62 10.10 6.60
C LEU A 72 -8.51 8.57 6.55
N ALA A 73 -8.17 7.92 7.66
CA ALA A 73 -8.14 6.47 7.77
C ALA A 73 -9.55 5.87 7.59
N GLU A 74 -10.56 6.48 8.24
CA GLU A 74 -11.96 6.07 8.07
C GLU A 74 -12.43 6.29 6.62
N PHE A 75 -12.10 7.45 6.04
CA PHE A 75 -12.38 7.75 4.64
C PHE A 75 -11.76 6.70 3.70
N ALA A 76 -10.47 6.38 3.85
CA ALA A 76 -9.78 5.37 3.05
C ALA A 76 -10.44 3.99 3.17
N SER A 77 -10.88 3.63 4.38
CA SER A 77 -11.60 2.37 4.63
C SER A 77 -12.97 2.34 3.95
N VAL A 78 -13.70 3.45 3.91
CA VAL A 78 -14.96 3.56 3.16
C VAL A 78 -14.70 3.45 1.65
N VAL A 79 -13.67 4.12 1.13
CA VAL A 79 -13.31 4.02 -0.29
C VAL A 79 -13.01 2.57 -0.67
N LEU A 80 -12.22 1.85 0.14
CA LEU A 80 -11.95 0.43 -0.07
C LEU A 80 -13.23 -0.41 -0.08
N ALA A 81 -14.16 -0.14 0.83
CA ALA A 81 -15.45 -0.85 0.83
C ALA A 81 -16.29 -0.56 -0.43
N GLU A 82 -16.25 0.65 -0.97
CA GLU A 82 -16.91 0.96 -2.23
C GLU A 82 -16.26 0.25 -3.42
N THR A 83 -14.92 0.15 -3.46
CA THR A 83 -14.23 -0.60 -4.53
C THR A 83 -14.52 -2.10 -4.45
N GLU A 84 -14.51 -2.69 -3.25
CA GLU A 84 -14.92 -4.08 -3.01
C GLU A 84 -16.31 -4.37 -3.59
N THR A 85 -17.27 -3.48 -3.33
CA THR A 85 -18.66 -3.63 -3.79
C THR A 85 -18.75 -3.62 -5.31
N VAL A 86 -18.06 -2.67 -5.96
CA VAL A 86 -18.08 -2.55 -7.44
C VAL A 86 -17.42 -3.75 -8.10
N TRP A 87 -16.25 -4.17 -7.60
CA TRP A 87 -15.50 -5.26 -8.21
C TRP A 87 -16.10 -6.64 -7.94
N ASP A 88 -16.69 -6.90 -6.76
CA ASP A 88 -17.48 -8.13 -6.52
C ASP A 88 -18.61 -8.27 -7.55
N ASP A 89 -19.38 -7.20 -7.75
CA ASP A 89 -20.48 -7.18 -8.72
C ASP A 89 -20.01 -7.39 -10.17
N LEU A 90 -18.87 -6.81 -10.54
CA LEU A 90 -18.31 -6.93 -11.89
C LEU A 90 -17.74 -8.33 -12.13
N PHE A 91 -16.96 -8.89 -11.19
CA PHE A 91 -16.41 -10.24 -11.31
C PHE A 91 -17.52 -11.29 -11.39
N LYS A 92 -18.57 -11.15 -10.56
CA LYS A 92 -19.76 -12.03 -10.63
C LYS A 92 -20.42 -12.05 -11.99
N LYS A 93 -20.53 -10.90 -12.68
CA LYS A 93 -21.13 -10.81 -14.02
C LYS A 93 -20.33 -11.59 -15.06
N GLU A 94 -19.03 -11.69 -14.87
CA GLU A 94 -18.11 -12.46 -15.70
C GLU A 94 -17.95 -13.92 -15.23
N GLY A 95 -18.68 -14.34 -14.19
CA GLY A 95 -18.59 -15.69 -13.62
C GLY A 95 -17.29 -15.95 -12.85
N LEU A 96 -16.63 -14.90 -12.38
CA LEU A 96 -15.42 -14.94 -11.57
C LEU A 96 -15.74 -14.65 -10.10
N GLU A 97 -14.84 -15.06 -9.21
CA GLU A 97 -14.85 -14.71 -7.78
C GLU A 97 -13.81 -13.61 -7.55
N TYR A 98 -14.17 -12.54 -6.83
CA TYR A 98 -13.27 -11.45 -6.50
C TYR A 98 -12.71 -11.64 -5.10
N GLU A 99 -11.40 -11.77 -4.98
CA GLU A 99 -10.73 -11.73 -3.68
C GLU A 99 -10.54 -10.28 -3.24
N TYR A 100 -10.80 -9.95 -1.97
CA TYR A 100 -10.66 -8.56 -1.52
C TYR A 100 -9.21 -8.27 -1.14
N PRO A 101 -8.64 -7.13 -1.58
CA PRO A 101 -7.29 -6.74 -1.19
C PRO A 101 -7.26 -6.29 0.27
N THR A 102 -6.11 -6.44 0.91
CA THR A 102 -5.85 -5.80 2.21
C THR A 102 -5.30 -4.39 1.99
N MET A 103 -5.79 -3.39 2.71
CA MET A 103 -5.16 -2.07 2.75
C MET A 103 -4.34 -1.90 4.02
N VAL A 104 -3.07 -1.56 3.88
CA VAL A 104 -2.15 -1.27 4.97
C VAL A 104 -1.95 0.23 5.04
N LEU A 105 -2.42 0.85 6.12
CA LEU A 105 -2.12 2.25 6.43
C LEU A 105 -0.79 2.31 7.16
N TYR A 106 0.14 3.17 6.75
CA TYR A 106 1.45 3.28 7.38
C TYR A 106 1.95 4.72 7.47
N THR A 107 3.05 4.92 8.20
CA THR A 107 3.73 6.22 8.37
C THR A 107 5.22 6.01 8.18
N ASP A 108 5.85 6.84 7.33
CA ASP A 108 7.29 6.89 7.02
C ASP A 108 7.86 5.65 6.33
N TYR A 109 7.59 4.45 6.86
CA TYR A 109 8.22 3.20 6.41
C TYR A 109 7.28 2.01 6.54
N VAL A 110 7.34 1.10 5.55
CA VAL A 110 6.64 -0.18 5.60
C VAL A 110 7.46 -1.30 4.93
N GLN A 111 7.38 -2.49 5.51
CA GLN A 111 7.89 -3.71 4.90
C GLN A 111 6.72 -4.47 4.25
N SER A 112 6.80 -4.67 2.93
CA SER A 112 5.85 -5.47 2.14
C SER A 112 6.49 -6.78 1.67
N ALA A 113 5.70 -7.68 1.08
CA ALA A 113 6.23 -8.85 0.37
C ALA A 113 7.05 -8.48 -0.88
N CYS A 114 6.85 -7.28 -1.43
CA CYS A 114 7.58 -6.78 -2.60
C CYS A 114 8.88 -6.05 -2.25
N GLY A 115 9.15 -5.85 -0.96
CA GLY A 115 10.33 -5.15 -0.45
C GLY A 115 9.98 -4.08 0.58
N ALA A 116 11.01 -3.39 1.05
CA ALA A 116 10.87 -2.21 1.90
C ALA A 116 10.50 -0.99 1.04
N ALA A 117 9.56 -0.18 1.52
CA ALA A 117 9.17 1.09 0.92
C ALA A 117 9.13 2.18 1.99
N ASP A 118 9.38 3.42 1.59
CA ASP A 118 9.22 4.60 2.41
C ASP A 118 8.17 5.55 1.79
N SER A 119 7.79 6.57 2.55
CA SER A 119 6.75 7.53 2.17
C SER A 119 7.06 8.32 0.88
N SER A 120 8.30 8.33 0.39
CA SER A 120 8.67 9.00 -0.86
C SER A 120 8.22 8.27 -2.12
N VAL A 121 7.85 6.98 -2.01
CA VAL A 121 7.37 6.15 -3.12
C VAL A 121 5.89 6.43 -3.43
N GLY A 122 5.14 6.96 -2.46
CA GLY A 122 3.69 7.15 -2.56
C GLY A 122 2.90 5.86 -2.33
N PRO A 123 1.57 5.88 -2.54
CA PRO A 123 0.72 4.70 -2.52
C PRO A 123 1.16 3.65 -3.54
N PHE A 124 1.03 2.37 -3.20
CA PHE A 124 1.37 1.27 -4.12
C PHE A 124 0.63 -0.03 -3.80
N TYR A 125 0.44 -0.88 -4.82
CA TYR A 125 -0.02 -2.25 -4.69
C TYR A 125 1.13 -3.26 -4.75
N CYS A 126 1.12 -4.26 -3.85
CA CYS A 126 2.05 -5.39 -3.87
C CYS A 126 1.33 -6.71 -4.25
N PRO A 127 1.64 -7.32 -5.41
CA PRO A 127 1.07 -8.61 -5.79
C PRO A 127 1.55 -9.78 -4.92
N GLY A 128 2.65 -9.64 -4.18
CA GLY A 128 3.22 -10.70 -3.34
C GLY A 128 2.40 -11.01 -2.07
N ASP A 129 1.60 -10.05 -1.60
CA ASP A 129 0.73 -10.18 -0.43
C ASP A 129 -0.69 -9.66 -0.69
N ASN A 130 -1.03 -9.37 -1.95
CA ASN A 130 -2.32 -8.82 -2.39
C ASN A 130 -2.76 -7.58 -1.58
N SER A 131 -1.80 -6.73 -1.20
CA SER A 131 -2.05 -5.58 -0.34
C SER A 131 -1.77 -4.25 -1.02
N LEU A 132 -2.60 -3.26 -0.70
CA LEU A 132 -2.40 -1.85 -1.03
C LEU A 132 -1.73 -1.18 0.16
N TYR A 133 -0.74 -0.34 -0.06
CA TYR A 133 0.00 0.36 0.97
C TYR A 133 -0.22 1.85 0.82
N ILE A 134 -0.85 2.47 1.81
CA ILE A 134 -1.26 3.88 1.76
C ILE A 134 -0.60 4.65 2.92
N ASP A 135 0.22 5.65 2.58
CA ASP A 135 0.66 6.66 3.53
C ASP A 135 -0.33 7.83 3.50
N LEU A 136 -0.97 8.13 4.64
CA LEU A 136 -1.97 9.20 4.73
C LEU A 136 -1.36 10.59 4.54
N SER A 137 -0.06 10.77 4.76
CA SER A 137 0.63 12.04 4.50
C SER A 137 0.60 12.43 3.01
N PHE A 138 0.44 11.44 2.11
CA PHE A 138 0.24 11.67 0.68
C PHE A 138 -1.02 12.51 0.40
N TYR A 139 -2.06 12.44 1.25
CA TYR A 139 -3.24 13.29 1.12
C TYR A 139 -2.90 14.77 1.17
N GLU A 140 -2.02 15.15 2.11
CA GLU A 140 -1.57 16.53 2.24
C GLU A 140 -0.69 16.95 1.06
N GLU A 141 0.12 16.05 0.51
CA GLU A 141 0.85 16.31 -0.73
C GLU A 141 -0.10 16.60 -1.91
N LEU A 142 -1.17 15.82 -2.06
CA LEU A 142 -2.18 16.04 -3.09
C LEU A 142 -2.83 17.43 -2.97
N LYS A 143 -3.23 17.79 -1.75
CA LYS A 143 -3.87 19.07 -1.43
C LYS A 143 -2.95 20.25 -1.69
N GLN A 144 -1.69 20.16 -1.27
CA GLN A 144 -0.72 21.26 -1.33
C GLN A 144 -0.10 21.43 -2.72
N LYS A 145 0.32 20.35 -3.38
CA LYS A 145 1.03 20.40 -4.67
C LYS A 145 0.07 20.57 -5.85
N PHE A 146 -1.07 19.89 -5.84
CA PHE A 146 -1.94 19.81 -7.01
C PHE A 146 -3.17 20.71 -6.94
N LYS A 147 -3.41 21.40 -5.81
CA LYS A 147 -4.58 22.28 -5.58
C LYS A 147 -5.92 21.61 -5.95
N SER A 148 -5.95 20.28 -5.90
CA SER A 148 -7.11 19.49 -6.27
C SER A 148 -8.09 19.49 -5.09
N PRO A 149 -9.38 19.79 -5.30
CA PRO A 149 -10.35 19.76 -4.23
C PRO A 149 -10.59 18.32 -3.77
N GLY A 150 -10.42 18.09 -2.47
CA GLY A 150 -11.23 17.22 -1.61
C GLY A 150 -11.45 15.77 -2.01
N ASP A 151 -11.13 14.85 -1.11
CA ASP A 151 -11.62 13.47 -0.97
C ASP A 151 -11.56 12.56 -2.22
N PHE A 152 -12.23 12.93 -3.32
CA PHE A 152 -12.27 12.15 -4.56
C PHE A 152 -10.89 11.94 -5.19
N ALA A 153 -9.99 12.93 -5.19
CA ALA A 153 -8.64 12.73 -5.74
C ALA A 153 -7.87 11.64 -4.98
N PHE A 154 -8.00 11.62 -3.64
CA PHE A 154 -7.39 10.59 -2.81
C PHE A 154 -8.10 9.24 -2.96
N ALA A 155 -9.43 9.24 -3.05
CA ALA A 155 -10.19 8.03 -3.33
C ALA A 155 -9.85 7.42 -4.69
N TYR A 156 -9.60 8.25 -5.70
CA TYR A 156 -9.17 7.81 -7.02
C TYR A 156 -7.80 7.12 -6.98
N VAL A 157 -6.86 7.62 -6.17
CA VAL A 157 -5.56 6.97 -5.97
C VAL A 157 -5.73 5.60 -5.32
N ILE A 158 -6.57 5.49 -4.29
CA ILE A 158 -6.91 4.17 -3.71
C ILE A 158 -7.53 3.25 -4.77
N ALA A 159 -8.44 3.77 -5.59
CA ALA A 159 -9.07 2.99 -6.66
C ALA A 159 -8.07 2.57 -7.76
N HIS A 160 -7.04 3.38 -8.02
CA HIS A 160 -5.93 3.06 -8.92
C HIS A 160 -5.13 1.87 -8.40
N GLU A 161 -4.76 1.88 -7.11
CA GLU A 161 -4.07 0.74 -6.50
C GLU A 161 -4.95 -0.53 -6.51
N VAL A 162 -6.28 -0.39 -6.33
CA VAL A 162 -7.22 -1.50 -6.51
C VAL A 162 -7.27 -1.96 -7.97
N GLY A 163 -7.08 -1.06 -8.93
CA GLY A 163 -6.90 -1.38 -10.35
C GLY A 163 -5.74 -2.34 -10.58
N HIS A 164 -4.59 -2.12 -9.94
CA HIS A 164 -3.47 -3.09 -9.97
C HIS A 164 -3.82 -4.44 -9.34
N HIS A 165 -4.61 -4.44 -8.28
CA HIS A 165 -5.11 -5.69 -7.70
C HIS A 165 -6.01 -6.48 -8.67
N VAL A 166 -6.90 -5.79 -9.38
CA VAL A 166 -7.74 -6.39 -10.42
C VAL A 166 -6.88 -6.95 -11.57
N GLN A 167 -5.86 -6.22 -12.01
CA GLN A 167 -4.91 -6.71 -13.02
C GLN A 167 -4.20 -7.98 -12.57
N ASN A 168 -3.83 -8.06 -11.29
CA ASN A 168 -3.22 -9.23 -10.71
C ASN A 168 -4.16 -10.44 -10.72
N GLN A 169 -5.40 -10.28 -10.26
CA GLN A 169 -6.40 -11.36 -10.26
C GLN A 169 -6.76 -11.86 -11.67
N LEU A 170 -6.73 -10.97 -12.66
CA LEU A 170 -6.97 -11.32 -14.06
C LEU A 170 -5.74 -11.92 -14.77
N GLY A 171 -4.59 -12.05 -14.08
CA GLY A 171 -3.34 -12.59 -14.63
C GLY A 171 -2.62 -11.64 -15.60
N ILE A 172 -3.06 -10.39 -15.71
CA ILE A 172 -2.50 -9.39 -16.64
C ILE A 172 -1.09 -9.00 -16.21
N SER A 173 -0.88 -8.79 -14.91
CA SER A 173 0.42 -8.43 -14.34
C SER A 173 1.46 -9.52 -14.63
N GLU A 174 1.10 -10.79 -14.43
CA GLU A 174 1.96 -11.93 -14.74
C GLU A 174 2.30 -11.99 -16.24
N GLN A 175 1.30 -11.83 -17.10
CA GLN A 175 1.47 -11.81 -18.55
C GLN A 175 2.49 -10.74 -18.98
N ILE A 176 2.36 -9.51 -18.47
CA ILE A 176 3.29 -8.42 -18.80
C ILE A 176 4.69 -8.70 -18.24
N MET A 177 4.81 -9.15 -16.99
CA MET A 177 6.11 -9.47 -16.38
C MET A 177 6.86 -10.57 -17.14
N SER A 178 6.15 -11.53 -17.74
CA SER A 178 6.76 -12.59 -18.55
C SER A 178 7.55 -12.07 -19.78
N LEU A 179 7.23 -10.86 -20.26
CA LEU A 179 7.88 -10.21 -21.39
C LEU A 179 9.22 -9.56 -21.01
N ARG A 180 9.53 -9.41 -19.72
CA ARG A 180 10.69 -8.65 -19.23
C ARG A 180 12.02 -9.12 -19.83
N ASN A 181 12.20 -10.42 -19.96
CA ASN A 181 13.43 -11.03 -20.48
C ASN A 181 13.38 -11.29 -21.99
N GLN A 182 12.26 -10.95 -22.65
CA GLN A 182 12.03 -11.20 -24.07
C GLN A 182 12.17 -9.92 -24.91
N LEU A 183 12.06 -8.76 -24.29
CA LEU A 183 12.03 -7.46 -24.95
C LEU A 183 13.23 -6.58 -24.53
N SER A 184 13.53 -5.59 -25.35
CA SER A 184 14.40 -4.50 -24.91
C SER A 184 13.76 -3.71 -23.77
N GLN A 185 14.57 -3.01 -22.98
CA GLN A 185 14.05 -2.15 -21.90
C GLN A 185 13.07 -1.10 -22.41
N GLU A 186 13.33 -0.49 -23.57
CA GLU A 186 12.44 0.52 -24.15
C GLU A 186 11.07 -0.08 -24.54
N GLU A 187 11.07 -1.27 -25.13
CA GLU A 187 9.83 -1.95 -25.49
C GLU A 187 9.06 -2.43 -24.27
N PHE A 188 9.75 -3.00 -23.27
CA PHE A 188 9.14 -3.39 -22.01
C PHE A 188 8.49 -2.20 -21.29
N ASN A 189 9.16 -1.03 -21.27
CA ASN A 189 8.61 0.18 -20.68
C ASN A 189 7.28 0.60 -21.33
N LYS A 190 7.08 0.36 -22.64
CA LYS A 190 5.79 0.63 -23.30
C LYS A 190 4.67 -0.26 -22.75
N TYR A 191 4.97 -1.49 -22.35
CA TYR A 191 4.00 -2.36 -21.67
C TYR A 191 3.72 -1.91 -20.24
N MET A 192 4.75 -1.47 -19.50
CA MET A 192 4.55 -0.88 -18.17
C MET A 192 3.64 0.33 -18.22
N VAL A 193 3.86 1.27 -19.14
CA VAL A 193 2.98 2.44 -19.32
C VAL A 193 1.53 2.00 -19.61
N ARG A 194 1.33 0.94 -20.40
CA ARG A 194 -0.02 0.41 -20.66
C ARG A 194 -0.65 -0.23 -19.42
N LEU A 195 0.15 -0.88 -18.58
CA LEU A 195 -0.31 -1.45 -17.31
C LEU A 195 -0.82 -0.32 -16.40
N GLU A 196 -0.05 0.76 -16.23
CA GLU A 196 -0.47 1.94 -15.45
C GLU A 196 -1.75 2.59 -16.00
N LEU A 197 -1.81 2.81 -17.32
CA LEU A 197 -2.98 3.39 -17.96
C LEU A 197 -4.24 2.50 -17.83
N GLN A 198 -4.07 1.18 -17.75
CA GLN A 198 -5.17 0.27 -17.50
C GLN A 198 -5.62 0.29 -16.04
N ALA A 199 -4.71 0.47 -15.07
CA ALA A 199 -5.07 0.68 -13.68
C ALA A 199 -5.88 1.99 -13.53
N ASP A 200 -5.49 3.06 -14.22
CA ASP A 200 -6.28 4.29 -14.34
C ASP A 200 -7.65 4.06 -14.97
N TYR A 201 -7.72 3.27 -16.04
CA TYR A 201 -9.01 2.90 -16.64
C TYR A 201 -9.91 2.18 -15.62
N PHE A 202 -9.38 1.25 -14.84
CA PHE A 202 -10.10 0.53 -13.80
C PHE A 202 -10.54 1.45 -12.64
N ALA A 203 -9.71 2.41 -12.23
CA ALA A 203 -10.12 3.46 -11.30
C ALA A 203 -11.29 4.31 -11.88
N GLY A 204 -11.24 4.63 -13.18
CA GLY A 204 -12.31 5.29 -13.90
C GLY A 204 -13.62 4.48 -13.97
N VAL A 205 -13.52 3.15 -14.12
CA VAL A 205 -14.68 2.26 -14.04
C VAL A 205 -15.32 2.35 -12.66
N TRP A 206 -14.54 2.25 -11.58
CA TRP A 206 -15.06 2.45 -10.22
C TRP A 206 -15.72 3.83 -10.05
N ALA A 207 -15.05 4.90 -10.52
CA ALA A 207 -15.57 6.25 -10.44
C ALA A 207 -16.94 6.39 -11.15
N HIS A 208 -17.12 5.73 -12.30
CA HIS A 208 -18.40 5.68 -13.00
C HIS A 208 -19.53 5.08 -12.14
N TYR A 209 -19.26 4.00 -11.40
CA TYR A 209 -20.26 3.39 -10.51
C TYR A 209 -20.57 4.28 -9.30
N VAL A 210 -19.54 4.90 -8.71
CA VAL A 210 -19.67 5.82 -7.57
C VAL A 210 -20.45 7.10 -7.94
N GLU A 211 -20.22 7.64 -9.13
CA GLU A 211 -21.01 8.74 -9.69
C GLU A 211 -22.49 8.36 -9.80
N ARG A 212 -22.78 7.18 -10.37
CA ARG A 212 -24.16 6.68 -10.51
C ARG A 212 -24.86 6.39 -9.17
N ALA A 213 -24.08 6.11 -8.13
CA ALA A 213 -24.56 5.99 -6.76
C ALA A 213 -24.75 7.36 -6.06
N ASN A 214 -24.55 8.49 -6.77
CA ASN A 214 -24.65 9.86 -6.27
C ASN A 214 -23.71 10.18 -5.10
N LEU A 215 -22.52 9.57 -5.11
CA LEU A 215 -21.49 9.74 -4.07
C LEU A 215 -20.49 10.85 -4.39
N LEU A 216 -20.46 11.36 -5.62
CA LEU A 216 -19.69 12.53 -5.99
C LEU A 216 -20.52 13.80 -5.73
N GLU A 217 -19.84 14.92 -5.43
CA GLU A 217 -20.47 16.23 -5.21
C GLU A 217 -20.56 17.03 -6.49
#